data_AF-A0AAD9PQG5-F1
#
_entry.id   AF-A0AAD9PQG5-F1
#
_cell.length_a   1.000
_cell.length_b   1.000
_cell.length_c   1.000
_cell.angle_alpha   90.00
_cell.angle_beta   90.00
_cell.angle_gamma   90.00
#
_symmetry.space_group_name_H-M   'P 1'
#
loop_
_entity.id
_entity.type
_entity.pdbx_description
1 polymer ?
#
loop_
_entity_poly.entity_id
_entity_poly.type
_entity_poly.pdbx_seq_one_letter_code
_entity_poly.pdbx_strand_id
1 'polypeptide(L)'
;MVKTSLSEEKIKEKHEKYNRPENCENLVNTRVNPEIWTKVRSNTRSRDLKMQKLETSLLKSMIPIVKMSDKLLELKSNSTSASQRDVSEFLQLSLDSLALMGHSINEVNIKRRELIKPDLNDQFKQLCGSHTPVTKLLFGDDLPKSVKEISETNKVGVKVSSKPPTHYNKQQKRSNYHHGTHHQSQKPFLWKYQGPGKRSHLDPKKKGKHHQH
;
A
#
# COMPACT_ATOMS: atom_id res chain seq x y z
N MET A 1 32.25 -4.26 1.73
CA MET A 1 31.12 -3.50 1.14
C MET A 1 29.83 -4.26 1.42
N VAL A 2 28.84 -3.61 2.03
CA VAL A 2 27.56 -4.26 2.41
C VAL A 2 26.75 -4.53 1.14
N LYS A 3 26.45 -5.80 0.84
CA LYS A 3 25.51 -6.14 -0.24
C LYS A 3 24.09 -5.84 0.24
N THR A 4 23.39 -4.96 -0.46
CA THR A 4 22.01 -4.56 -0.14
C THR A 4 20.97 -5.59 -0.61
N SER A 5 21.33 -6.49 -1.53
CA SER A 5 20.49 -7.65 -1.89
C SER A 5 21.00 -8.92 -1.20
N LEU A 6 20.24 -9.38 -0.21
CA LEU A 6 20.42 -10.70 0.42
C LEU A 6 19.32 -11.63 -0.10
N SER A 7 19.59 -12.93 -0.13
CA SER A 7 18.54 -13.92 -0.40
C SER A 7 17.52 -13.93 0.74
N GLU A 8 16.27 -14.27 0.43
CA GLU A 8 15.20 -14.35 1.43
C GLU A 8 15.56 -15.30 2.58
N GLU A 9 16.25 -16.41 2.28
CA GLU A 9 16.73 -17.36 3.29
C GLU A 9 17.69 -16.73 4.30
N LYS A 10 18.66 -15.93 3.83
CA LYS A 10 19.63 -15.25 4.70
C LYS A 10 18.98 -14.16 5.55
N ILE A 11 17.96 -13.51 5.01
CA ILE A 11 17.17 -12.54 5.77
C ILE A 11 16.36 -13.22 6.85
N LYS A 12 15.73 -14.35 6.52
CA LYS A 12 14.96 -15.15 7.48
C LYS A 12 15.84 -15.63 8.63
N GLU A 13 17.01 -16.18 8.32
CA GLU A 13 18.00 -16.60 9.31
C GLU A 13 18.38 -15.45 10.26
N LYS A 14 18.68 -14.26 9.71
CA LYS A 14 18.99 -13.08 10.54
C LYS A 14 17.78 -12.60 11.35
N HIS A 15 16.58 -12.65 10.79
CA HIS A 15 15.35 -12.29 11.52
C HIS A 15 15.09 -13.22 12.71
N GLU A 16 15.39 -14.51 12.57
CA GLU A 16 15.27 -15.51 13.64
C GLU A 16 16.37 -15.36 14.70
N LYS A 17 17.60 -15.00 14.28
CA LYS A 17 18.72 -14.72 15.19
C LYS A 17 18.43 -13.54 16.14
N TYR A 18 17.71 -12.52 15.67
CA TYR A 18 17.49 -11.28 16.42
C TYR A 18 16.07 -11.21 17.00
N ASN A 19 15.93 -11.70 18.23
CA ASN A 19 14.73 -11.51 19.05
C ASN A 19 14.72 -10.12 19.71
N ARG A 20 13.51 -9.57 19.88
CA ARG A 20 13.29 -8.28 20.52
C ARG A 20 13.78 -8.33 21.97
N PRO A 21 14.71 -7.46 22.38
CA PRO A 21 15.14 -7.33 23.77
C PRO A 21 13.99 -6.84 24.68
N GLU A 22 13.99 -7.24 25.96
CA GLU A 22 12.95 -6.83 26.92
C GLU A 22 12.96 -5.32 27.21
N ASN A 23 14.14 -4.69 27.22
CA ASN A 23 14.31 -3.24 27.42
C ASN A 23 13.77 -2.38 26.25
N CYS A 24 13.30 -2.99 25.16
CA CYS A 24 12.85 -2.31 23.94
C CYS A 24 11.39 -2.64 23.58
N GLU A 25 10.46 -2.44 24.52
CA GLU A 25 9.03 -2.75 24.33
C GLU A 25 8.42 -2.09 23.09
N ASN A 26 8.81 -0.83 22.83
CA ASN A 26 8.34 -0.02 21.71
C ASN A 26 8.91 -0.44 20.36
N LEU A 27 9.89 -1.36 20.32
CA LEU A 27 10.46 -1.90 19.08
C LEU A 27 9.55 -3.00 18.52
N VAL A 28 8.32 -2.62 18.19
CA VAL A 28 7.26 -3.50 17.70
C VAL A 28 6.64 -2.90 16.45
N ASN A 29 6.19 -3.77 15.55
CA ASN A 29 5.45 -3.34 14.38
C ASN A 29 4.14 -2.67 14.76
N THR A 30 3.90 -1.52 14.15
CA THR A 30 2.63 -0.80 14.27
C THR A 30 1.58 -1.51 13.42
N ARG A 31 0.41 -1.76 13.99
CA ARG A 31 -0.73 -2.35 13.28
C ARG A 31 -1.85 -1.35 13.21
N VAL A 32 -2.60 -1.38 12.12
CA VAL A 32 -3.87 -0.67 12.03
C VAL A 32 -4.84 -1.23 13.06
N ASN A 33 -5.52 -0.36 13.81
CA ASN A 33 -6.53 -0.74 14.79
C ASN A 33 -7.57 -1.71 14.15
N PRO A 34 -7.94 -2.82 14.82
CA PRO A 34 -8.84 -3.83 14.25
C PRO A 34 -10.18 -3.27 13.75
N GLU A 35 -10.73 -2.28 14.46
CA GLU A 35 -11.98 -1.60 14.15
C GLU A 35 -11.91 -0.91 12.78
N ILE A 36 -10.76 -0.30 12.47
CA ILE A 36 -10.50 0.33 11.18
C ILE A 36 -10.15 -0.75 10.15
N TRP A 37 -9.26 -1.69 10.51
CA TRP A 37 -8.75 -2.73 9.61
C TRP A 37 -9.86 -3.51 8.91
N THR A 38 -10.92 -3.88 9.64
CA THR A 38 -12.07 -4.61 9.10
C THR A 38 -12.88 -3.81 8.06
N LYS A 39 -12.82 -2.47 8.10
CA LYS A 39 -13.52 -1.58 7.18
C LYS A 39 -12.69 -1.20 5.96
N VAL A 40 -11.38 -1.45 5.99
CA VAL A 40 -10.46 -1.08 4.91
C VAL A 40 -10.58 -2.05 3.72
N ARG A 41 -10.56 -1.47 2.50
CA ARG A 41 -10.63 -2.23 1.23
C ARG A 41 -9.46 -3.22 1.13
N SER A 42 -9.71 -4.38 0.51
CA SER A 42 -8.71 -5.45 0.35
C SER A 42 -7.40 -4.97 -0.29
N ASN A 43 -7.47 -4.17 -1.36
CA ASN A 43 -6.27 -3.61 -2.00
C ASN A 43 -5.45 -2.71 -1.04
N THR A 44 -6.12 -1.88 -0.25
CA THR A 44 -5.47 -1.02 0.74
C THR A 44 -4.83 -1.86 1.85
N ARG A 45 -5.52 -2.89 2.35
CA ARG A 45 -4.94 -3.86 3.31
C ARG A 45 -3.71 -4.55 2.75
N SER A 46 -3.75 -5.00 1.50
CA SER A 46 -2.59 -5.63 0.84
C SER A 46 -1.40 -4.67 0.75
N ARG A 47 -1.63 -3.40 0.39
CA ARG A 47 -0.58 -2.38 0.35
C ARG A 47 0.01 -2.12 1.73
N ASP A 48 -0.83 -2.04 2.75
CA ASP A 48 -0.44 -1.81 4.14
C ASP A 48 0.37 -2.98 4.69
N LEU A 49 -0.04 -4.23 4.47
CA LEU A 49 0.73 -5.42 4.86
C LEU A 49 2.15 -5.41 4.28
N LYS A 50 2.31 -4.95 3.03
CA LYS A 50 3.63 -4.80 2.41
C LYS A 50 4.46 -3.70 3.09
N MET A 51 3.85 -2.60 3.53
CA MET A 51 4.54 -1.57 4.30
C MET A 51 4.91 -2.06 5.70
N GLN A 52 4.04 -2.82 6.37
CA GLN A 52 4.35 -3.46 7.65
C GLN A 52 5.54 -4.43 7.53
N LYS A 53 5.66 -5.18 6.43
CA LYS A 53 6.85 -6.03 6.18
C LYS A 53 8.15 -5.22 6.14
N LEU A 54 8.14 -4.07 5.48
CA LEU A 54 9.26 -3.14 5.44
C LEU A 54 9.58 -2.60 6.85
N GLU A 55 8.56 -2.17 7.59
CA GLU A 55 8.69 -1.76 9.00
C GLU A 55 9.30 -2.89 9.86
N THR A 56 8.87 -4.14 9.68
CA THR A 56 9.43 -5.30 10.41
C THR A 56 10.92 -5.45 10.11
N SER A 57 11.34 -5.34 8.85
CA SER A 57 12.75 -5.44 8.47
C SER A 57 13.59 -4.35 9.13
N LEU A 58 13.07 -3.10 9.15
CA LEU A 58 13.73 -1.98 9.83
C LEU A 58 13.86 -2.22 11.33
N LEU A 59 12.79 -2.62 12.02
CA LEU A 59 12.81 -2.91 13.45
C LEU A 59 13.80 -4.04 13.78
N LYS A 60 13.84 -5.10 12.97
CA LYS A 60 14.81 -6.19 13.12
C LYS A 60 16.25 -5.72 12.96
N SER A 61 16.51 -4.75 12.07
CA SER A 61 17.83 -4.17 11.88
C SER A 61 18.33 -3.32 13.06
N MET A 62 17.40 -2.79 13.88
CA MET A 62 17.73 -2.01 15.08
C MET A 62 18.15 -2.89 16.25
N ILE A 63 17.68 -4.15 16.33
CA ILE A 63 18.00 -5.05 17.45
C ILE A 63 19.51 -5.27 17.64
N PRO A 64 20.31 -5.58 16.61
CA PRO A 64 21.77 -5.69 16.78
C PRO A 64 22.42 -4.40 17.27
N ILE A 65 21.89 -3.23 16.87
CA ILE A 65 22.38 -1.91 17.31
C ILE A 65 22.09 -1.71 18.80
N VAL A 66 20.89 -2.06 19.26
CA VAL A 66 20.52 -2.04 20.68
C VAL A 66 21.46 -2.95 21.48
N LYS A 67 21.63 -4.21 21.06
CA LYS A 67 22.54 -5.16 21.72
C LYS A 67 23.98 -4.64 21.81
N MET A 68 24.45 -3.99 20.75
CA MET A 68 25.76 -3.34 20.74
C MET A 68 25.82 -2.18 21.74
N SER A 69 24.76 -1.37 21.82
CA SER A 69 24.67 -0.23 22.75
C SER A 69 24.64 -0.68 24.22
N ASP A 70 23.87 -1.72 24.54
CA ASP A 70 23.79 -2.29 25.90
C ASP A 70 25.16 -2.78 26.37
N LYS A 71 25.88 -3.53 25.54
CA LYS A 71 27.25 -3.99 25.83
C LYS A 71 28.24 -2.84 26.00
N LEU A 72 28.14 -1.79 25.18
CA LEU A 72 28.99 -0.61 25.34
C LEU A 72 28.72 0.12 26.66
N LEU A 73 27.46 0.16 27.11
CA LEU A 73 27.10 0.71 28.42
C LEU A 73 27.66 -0.13 29.58
N GLU A 74 27.66 -1.46 29.45
CA GLU A 74 28.28 -2.36 30.44
C GLU A 74 29.80 -2.13 30.55
N LEU A 75 30.50 -2.07 29.42
CA LEU A 75 31.95 -1.79 29.39
C LEU A 75 32.28 -0.43 30.02
N LYS A 76 31.47 0.59 29.71
CA LYS A 76 31.60 1.93 30.30
C LYS A 76 31.36 1.91 31.80
N SER A 77 30.32 1.24 32.27
CA SER A 77 29.94 1.20 33.70
C SER A 77 30.96 0.45 34.54
N ASN A 78 31.49 -0.66 34.01
CA ASN A 78 32.47 -1.49 34.70
C ASN A 78 33.92 -0.99 34.51
N SER A 79 34.12 0.15 33.84
CA SER A 79 35.45 0.70 33.47
C SER A 79 36.39 -0.35 32.87
N THR A 80 35.82 -1.30 32.13
CA THR A 80 36.55 -2.45 31.57
C THR A 80 36.85 -2.16 30.09
N SER A 81 38.07 -2.48 29.66
CA SER A 81 38.43 -2.38 28.24
C SER A 81 37.76 -3.50 27.44
N ALA A 82 37.41 -3.21 26.18
CA ALA A 82 36.86 -4.21 25.28
C ALA A 82 37.90 -5.30 25.00
N SER A 83 37.50 -6.56 25.19
CA SER A 83 38.33 -7.71 24.81
C SER A 83 38.31 -7.92 23.28
N GLN A 84 39.24 -8.73 22.77
CA GLN A 84 39.23 -9.12 21.35
C GLN A 84 37.93 -9.83 20.95
N ARG A 85 37.31 -10.57 21.89
CA ARG A 85 36.00 -11.21 21.65
C ARG A 85 34.89 -10.18 21.51
N ASP A 86 34.88 -9.14 22.35
CA ASP A 86 33.88 -8.06 22.27
C ASP A 86 33.99 -7.32 20.94
N VAL A 87 35.21 -7.02 20.49
CA VAL A 87 35.45 -6.37 19.19
C VAL A 87 34.90 -7.23 18.04
N SER A 88 35.14 -8.54 18.06
CA SER A 88 34.62 -9.46 17.05
C SER A 88 33.09 -9.50 17.03
N GLU A 89 32.47 -9.55 18.22
CA GLU A 89 31.01 -9.53 18.36
C GLU A 89 30.41 -8.21 17.90
N PHE A 90 31.00 -7.07 18.27
CA PHE A 90 30.57 -5.75 17.80
C PHE A 90 30.63 -5.63 16.28
N LEU A 91 31.70 -6.15 15.67
CA LEU A 91 31.82 -6.19 14.21
C LEU A 91 30.71 -7.04 13.59
N GLN A 92 30.41 -8.21 14.17
CA GLN A 92 29.35 -9.08 13.68
C GLN A 92 27.97 -8.42 13.80
N LEU A 93 27.64 -7.84 14.97
CA LEU A 93 26.39 -7.10 15.20
C LEU A 93 26.24 -5.94 14.21
N SER A 94 27.32 -5.20 13.96
CA SER A 94 27.35 -4.09 13.01
C SER A 94 27.11 -4.56 11.57
N LEU A 95 27.81 -5.61 11.13
CA LEU A 95 27.65 -6.18 9.79
C LEU A 95 26.25 -6.76 9.59
N ASP A 96 25.69 -7.40 10.61
CA ASP A 96 24.34 -7.95 10.58
C ASP A 96 23.28 -6.85 10.54
N SER A 97 23.43 -5.77 11.30
CA SER A 97 22.57 -4.60 11.22
C SER A 97 22.61 -3.95 9.84
N LEU A 98 23.80 -3.67 9.31
CA LEU A 98 23.99 -3.07 7.99
C LEU A 98 23.36 -3.92 6.88
N ALA A 99 23.51 -5.25 6.97
CA ALA A 99 22.87 -6.20 6.06
C ALA A 99 21.34 -6.09 6.09
N LEU A 100 20.74 -6.04 7.29
CA LEU A 100 19.29 -5.93 7.45
C LEU A 100 18.76 -4.57 6.97
N MET A 101 19.45 -3.47 7.28
CA MET A 101 19.13 -2.14 6.76
C MET A 101 19.24 -2.09 5.23
N GLY A 102 20.28 -2.69 4.66
CA GLY A 102 20.47 -2.80 3.21
C GLY A 102 19.31 -3.51 2.52
N HIS A 103 18.80 -4.58 3.14
CA HIS A 103 17.61 -5.27 2.66
C HIS A 103 16.34 -4.42 2.78
N SER A 104 16.16 -3.69 3.88
CA SER A 104 15.04 -2.75 4.02
C SER A 104 15.03 -1.68 2.90
N ILE A 105 16.21 -1.17 2.50
CA ILE A 105 16.33 -0.24 1.36
C ILE A 105 15.90 -0.91 0.05
N ASN A 106 16.24 -2.18 -0.15
CA ASN A 106 15.79 -2.93 -1.32
C ASN A 106 14.25 -3.09 -1.33
N GLU A 107 13.65 -3.42 -0.20
CA GLU A 107 12.18 -3.49 -0.06
C GLU A 107 11.50 -2.15 -0.36
N VAL A 108 12.08 -1.02 0.07
CA VAL A 108 11.62 0.33 -0.32
C VAL A 108 11.64 0.49 -1.84
N ASN A 109 12.73 0.08 -2.50
CA ASN A 109 12.86 0.20 -3.95
C ASN A 109 11.86 -0.70 -4.70
N ILE A 110 11.65 -1.93 -4.24
CA ILE A 110 10.60 -2.82 -4.76
C ILE A 110 9.24 -2.13 -4.59
N LYS A 111 8.97 -1.53 -3.43
CA LYS A 111 7.71 -0.82 -3.20
C LYS A 111 7.51 0.36 -4.13
N ARG A 112 8.57 1.13 -4.41
CA ARG A 112 8.55 2.21 -5.40
C ARG A 112 8.17 1.69 -6.78
N ARG A 113 8.73 0.56 -7.22
CA ARG A 113 8.35 -0.09 -8.48
C ARG A 113 6.88 -0.48 -8.51
N GLU A 114 6.35 -1.03 -7.42
CA GLU A 114 4.92 -1.39 -7.33
C GLU A 114 4.01 -0.17 -7.50
N LEU A 115 4.41 0.98 -6.94
CA LEU A 115 3.64 2.22 -7.02
C LEU A 115 3.71 2.87 -8.40
N ILE A 116 4.84 2.75 -9.11
CA ILE A 116 5.03 3.27 -10.48
C ILE A 116 4.36 2.35 -11.51
N LYS A 117 4.25 1.04 -11.24
CA LYS A 117 3.73 0.02 -12.16
C LYS A 117 2.42 0.41 -12.88
N PRO A 118 1.41 1.04 -12.24
CA PRO A 118 0.18 1.43 -12.92
C PRO A 118 0.36 2.47 -14.03
N ASP A 119 1.39 3.30 -13.92
CA ASP A 119 1.67 4.40 -14.84
C ASP A 119 2.50 3.95 -16.06
N LEU A 120 3.00 2.72 -16.04
CA LEU A 120 3.73 2.13 -17.16
C LEU A 120 2.76 1.53 -18.20
N ASN A 121 3.20 1.52 -19.46
CA ASN A 121 2.54 0.77 -20.52
C ASN A 121 2.43 -0.71 -20.13
N ASP A 122 1.27 -1.32 -20.37
CA ASP A 122 0.97 -2.71 -20.05
C ASP A 122 2.03 -3.70 -20.55
N GLN A 123 2.62 -3.45 -21.72
CA GLN A 123 3.67 -4.30 -22.30
C GLN A 123 4.96 -4.32 -21.49
N PHE A 124 5.23 -3.27 -20.71
CA PHE A 124 6.47 -3.08 -19.95
C PHE A 124 6.28 -3.17 -18.44
N LYS A 125 5.07 -3.48 -17.95
CA LYS A 125 4.81 -3.72 -16.52
C LYS A 125 5.65 -4.84 -15.91
N GLN A 126 6.23 -5.71 -16.75
CA GLN A 126 7.17 -6.75 -16.34
C GLN A 126 8.49 -6.17 -15.81
N LEU A 127 8.91 -4.95 -16.21
CA LEU A 127 10.10 -4.27 -15.66
C LEU A 127 10.04 -4.06 -14.14
N CYS A 128 8.83 -4.05 -13.57
CA CYS A 128 8.64 -3.96 -12.13
C CYS A 128 8.83 -5.31 -11.41
N GLY A 129 9.10 -6.39 -12.14
CA GLY A 129 9.28 -7.74 -11.62
C GLY A 129 10.62 -7.93 -10.90
N SER A 130 10.79 -9.10 -10.29
CA SER A 130 12.00 -9.49 -9.56
C SER A 130 13.21 -9.78 -10.47
N HIS A 131 12.99 -10.10 -11.75
CA HIS A 131 14.06 -10.41 -12.70
C HIS A 131 14.89 -9.18 -13.09
N THR A 132 14.33 -7.97 -13.01
CA THR A 132 15.07 -6.73 -13.23
C THR A 132 15.77 -6.35 -11.93
N PRO A 133 17.10 -6.41 -11.81
CA PRO A 133 17.78 -6.03 -10.57
C PRO A 133 17.62 -4.53 -10.31
N VAL A 134 17.54 -4.14 -9.04
CA VAL A 134 17.67 -2.73 -8.62
C VAL A 134 19.16 -2.43 -8.52
N THR A 135 19.64 -1.46 -9.31
CA THR A 135 21.04 -1.01 -9.30
C THR A 135 21.08 0.44 -8.79
N LYS A 136 21.91 1.30 -9.41
CA LYS A 136 21.82 2.75 -9.24
C LYS A 136 20.52 3.30 -9.84
N LEU A 137 19.97 2.61 -10.84
CA LEU A 137 18.70 2.96 -11.48
C LEU A 137 17.62 1.98 -11.06
N LEU A 138 16.41 2.50 -10.80
CA LEU A 138 15.31 1.71 -10.27
C LEU A 138 14.89 0.57 -11.21
N PHE A 139 15.12 0.70 -12.51
CA PHE A 139 14.75 -0.31 -13.53
C PHE A 139 15.97 -0.96 -14.20
N GLY A 140 17.14 -0.91 -13.54
CA GLY A 140 18.39 -1.44 -14.06
C GLY A 140 19.15 -0.45 -14.95
N ASP A 141 20.41 -0.77 -15.23
CA ASP A 141 21.34 0.13 -15.92
C ASP A 141 21.14 0.14 -17.46
N ASP A 142 20.66 -0.96 -18.03
CA ASP A 142 20.44 -1.12 -19.48
C ASP A 142 18.95 -1.31 -19.79
N LEU A 143 18.19 -0.23 -19.60
CA LEU A 143 16.76 -0.19 -19.90
C LEU A 143 16.46 -0.53 -21.38
N PRO A 144 17.19 -0.02 -22.40
CA PRO A 144 16.95 -0.38 -23.79
C PRO A 144 17.03 -1.88 -24.05
N LYS A 145 18.02 -2.55 -23.48
CA LYS A 145 18.15 -4.01 -23.57
C LYS A 145 16.96 -4.72 -22.92
N SER A 146 16.59 -4.35 -21.69
CA SER A 146 15.44 -4.95 -21.01
C SER A 146 14.13 -4.76 -21.80
N VAL A 147 13.91 -3.57 -22.37
CA VAL A 147 12.74 -3.30 -23.22
C VAL A 147 12.74 -4.17 -24.48
N LYS A 148 13.89 -4.35 -25.12
CA LYS A 148 14.05 -5.22 -26.30
C LYS A 148 13.76 -6.68 -25.95
N GLU A 149 14.38 -7.20 -24.89
CA GLU A 149 14.19 -8.58 -24.41
C GLU A 149 12.72 -8.86 -24.05
N ILE A 150 12.07 -7.93 -23.34
CA ILE A 150 10.63 -8.03 -23.03
C ILE A 150 9.79 -8.05 -24.31
N SER A 151 10.11 -7.20 -25.28
CA SER A 151 9.39 -7.14 -26.56
C SER A 151 9.53 -8.44 -27.35
N GLU A 152 10.73 -9.01 -27.39
CA GLU A 152 11.00 -10.31 -28.04
C GLU A 152 10.30 -11.46 -27.32
N THR A 153 10.37 -11.49 -25.99
CA THR A 153 9.66 -12.47 -25.15
C THR A 153 8.16 -12.41 -25.35
N ASN A 154 7.58 -11.20 -25.41
CA ASN A 154 6.15 -11.00 -25.66
C ASN A 154 5.75 -11.49 -27.06
N LYS A 155 6.58 -11.25 -28.10
CA LYS A 155 6.33 -11.79 -29.46
C LYS A 155 6.30 -13.31 -29.48
N VAL A 156 7.21 -13.97 -28.76
CA VAL A 156 7.23 -15.43 -28.61
C VAL A 156 6.00 -15.89 -27.84
N GLY A 157 5.67 -15.25 -26.73
CA GLY A 157 4.49 -15.56 -25.93
C GLY A 157 3.18 -15.51 -26.73
N VAL A 158 3.04 -14.54 -27.63
CA VAL A 158 1.88 -14.46 -28.55
C VAL A 158 1.85 -15.65 -29.52
N LYS A 159 3.00 -16.10 -30.04
CA LYS A 159 3.06 -17.24 -30.97
C LYS A 159 2.81 -18.59 -30.30
N VAL A 160 3.20 -18.72 -29.02
CA VAL A 160 3.05 -19.95 -28.24
C VAL A 160 1.69 -20.00 -27.51
N SER A 161 1.03 -18.86 -27.32
CA SER A 161 -0.30 -18.81 -26.71
C SER A 161 -1.35 -19.43 -27.64
N SER A 162 -2.10 -20.39 -27.10
CA SER A 162 -3.24 -21.03 -27.77
C SER A 162 -4.49 -20.15 -27.86
N LYS A 163 -4.45 -18.93 -27.31
CA LYS A 163 -5.58 -17.98 -27.36
C LYS A 163 -5.32 -16.93 -28.44
N PRO A 164 -6.24 -16.74 -29.40
CA PRO A 164 -6.13 -15.63 -30.34
C PRO A 164 -6.08 -14.31 -29.56
N PRO A 165 -5.28 -13.32 -30.00
CA PRO A 165 -5.20 -12.04 -29.33
C PRO A 165 -6.59 -11.43 -29.28
N THR A 166 -7.16 -11.31 -28.08
CA THR A 166 -8.43 -10.63 -27.87
C THR A 166 -8.20 -9.16 -28.17
N HIS A 167 -8.46 -8.75 -29.41
CA HIS A 167 -8.75 -7.35 -29.70
C HIS A 167 -9.97 -6.98 -28.87
N TYR A 168 -9.75 -6.36 -27.72
CA TYR A 168 -10.78 -5.59 -27.04
C TYR A 168 -11.12 -4.42 -27.96
N ASN A 169 -11.98 -4.68 -28.95
CA ASN A 169 -12.73 -3.63 -29.63
C ASN A 169 -13.63 -3.02 -28.56
N LYS A 170 -13.18 -1.92 -27.95
CA LYS A 170 -14.09 -0.92 -27.40
C LYS A 170 -14.86 -0.31 -28.57
N GLN A 171 -15.77 -1.09 -29.16
CA GLN A 171 -16.91 -0.50 -29.83
C GLN A 171 -17.68 0.22 -28.74
N GLN A 172 -17.47 1.54 -28.70
CA GLN A 172 -18.40 2.46 -28.10
C GLN A 172 -19.79 2.06 -28.58
N LYS A 173 -20.59 1.41 -27.71
CA LYS A 173 -22.04 1.41 -27.86
C LYS A 173 -22.47 2.87 -27.71
N ARG A 174 -22.44 3.61 -28.82
CA ARG A 174 -23.26 4.81 -28.98
C ARG A 174 -24.70 4.33 -28.81
N SER A 175 -25.23 4.53 -27.62
CA SER A 175 -26.66 4.42 -27.37
C SER A 175 -27.33 5.51 -28.19
N ASN A 176 -27.85 5.16 -29.36
CA ASN A 176 -28.78 5.99 -30.12
C ASN A 176 -30.10 6.03 -29.35
N TYR A 177 -30.21 6.93 -28.38
CA TYR A 177 -31.52 7.40 -27.91
C TYR A 177 -32.15 8.20 -29.05
N HIS A 178 -33.09 7.57 -29.76
CA HIS A 178 -33.99 8.26 -30.67
C HIS A 178 -34.87 9.22 -29.84
N HIS A 179 -34.69 10.52 -30.05
CA HIS A 179 -35.68 11.52 -29.66
C HIS A 179 -36.90 11.37 -30.58
N GLY A 180 -37.96 10.75 -30.06
CA GLY A 180 -39.29 10.83 -30.65
C GLY A 180 -39.90 12.19 -30.36
N THR A 181 -40.00 13.02 -31.39
CA THR A 181 -40.73 14.29 -31.41
C THR A 181 -42.23 14.03 -31.41
N HIS A 182 -42.95 14.46 -30.37
CA HIS A 182 -44.41 14.43 -30.34
C HIS A 182 -44.94 15.79 -30.78
N HIS A 183 -45.50 15.86 -31.99
CA HIS A 183 -46.18 17.04 -32.51
C HIS A 183 -47.58 17.18 -31.91
N GLN A 184 -47.86 18.39 -31.46
CA GLN A 184 -49.15 18.93 -31.05
C GLN A 184 -50.27 18.66 -32.08
N SER A 185 -51.46 18.32 -31.59
CA SER A 185 -52.71 18.82 -32.17
C SER A 185 -53.48 19.62 -31.12
N GLN A 186 -53.74 20.88 -31.48
CA GLN A 186 -54.60 21.83 -30.77
C GLN A 186 -56.08 21.43 -31.00
N LYS A 187 -57.13 21.72 -30.20
CA LYS A 187 -57.69 22.97 -29.60
C LYS A 187 -58.97 22.55 -28.76
N PRO A 188 -59.83 23.45 -28.24
CA PRO A 188 -59.61 24.53 -27.27
C PRO A 188 -60.68 24.60 -26.13
N PHE A 189 -60.37 25.38 -25.08
CA PHE A 189 -61.25 26.23 -24.25
C PHE A 189 -62.54 25.67 -23.61
N LEU A 190 -62.59 25.65 -22.27
CA LEU A 190 -63.55 26.44 -21.47
C LEU A 190 -63.17 26.47 -19.99
N TRP A 191 -63.34 27.66 -19.40
CA TRP A 191 -62.95 28.08 -18.07
C TRP A 191 -63.75 27.41 -16.94
N LYS A 192 -63.11 27.23 -15.77
CA LYS A 192 -63.59 27.86 -14.52
C LYS A 192 -62.52 27.82 -13.42
N TYR A 193 -62.00 29.01 -13.15
CA TYR A 193 -61.28 29.38 -11.94
C TYR A 193 -62.28 29.53 -10.79
N GLN A 194 -61.99 28.97 -9.62
CA GLN A 194 -62.39 29.51 -8.32
C GLN A 194 -61.20 29.36 -7.37
N GLY A 195 -60.68 30.49 -6.91
CA GLY A 195 -59.48 30.59 -6.09
C GLY A 195 -59.73 30.42 -4.59
N PRO A 196 -59.05 31.19 -3.71
CA PRO A 196 -57.86 30.71 -3.00
C PRO A 196 -58.01 30.78 -1.46
N GLY A 197 -57.28 29.94 -0.71
CA GLY A 197 -57.34 29.95 0.76
C GLY A 197 -56.00 29.65 1.42
N LYS A 198 -55.51 30.60 2.23
CA LYS A 198 -54.17 30.73 2.80
C LYS A 198 -53.89 29.85 4.04
N ARG A 199 -52.60 29.62 4.30
CA ARG A 199 -52.02 29.25 5.61
C ARG A 199 -52.16 30.38 6.65
N SER A 200 -52.32 29.99 7.92
CA SER A 200 -51.95 30.67 9.21
C SER A 200 -53.07 30.41 10.24
N HIS A 201 -52.93 30.28 11.55
CA HIS A 201 -51.86 30.37 12.54
C HIS A 201 -52.42 29.76 13.85
N LEU A 202 -51.54 29.56 14.83
CA LEU A 202 -51.82 29.25 16.24
C LEU A 202 -53.00 30.02 16.89
N ASP A 203 -53.69 29.41 17.86
CA ASP A 203 -53.86 30.03 19.19
C ASP A 203 -54.32 29.03 20.31
N PRO A 204 -53.81 29.15 21.55
CA PRO A 204 -54.30 28.50 22.76
C PRO A 204 -55.04 29.48 23.70
N LYS A 205 -56.07 29.01 24.43
CA LYS A 205 -56.66 29.57 25.71
C LYS A 205 -58.07 29.00 25.89
N LYS A 206 -58.71 28.89 27.07
CA LYS A 206 -58.38 28.81 28.50
C LYS A 206 -59.75 28.61 29.18
N LYS A 207 -59.78 27.83 30.26
CA LYS A 207 -60.69 27.90 31.44
C LYS A 207 -62.16 27.46 31.32
N GLY A 208 -62.53 26.56 32.25
CA GLY A 208 -63.88 26.40 32.79
C GLY A 208 -63.99 25.16 33.68
N LYS A 209 -63.81 25.33 35.01
CA LYS A 209 -63.98 24.29 36.06
C LYS A 209 -65.46 23.94 36.26
N HIS A 210 -65.75 22.74 36.78
CA HIS A 210 -66.61 22.38 37.95
C HIS A 210 -66.86 20.85 37.89
N HIS A 211 -66.28 20.00 38.74
CA HIS A 211 -66.62 19.60 40.13
C HIS A 211 -67.94 18.86 40.33
N GLN A 212 -67.86 17.90 41.27
CA GLN A 212 -68.88 17.03 41.91
C GLN A 212 -68.98 15.61 41.30
N HIS A 213 -68.99 14.52 42.08
CA HIS A 213 -68.99 14.34 43.54
C HIS A 213 -68.32 13.00 43.89
#